data_AF-A0A4S4B3E2-F1
#
_entry.id   AF-A0A4S4B3E2-F1
#
_cell.length_a   1.000
_cell.length_b   1.000
_cell.length_c   1.000
_cell.angle_alpha   90.00
_cell.angle_beta   90.00
_cell.angle_gamma   90.00
#
_symmetry.space_group_name_H-M   'P 1'
#
loop_
_entity.id
_entity.type
_entity.pdbx_description
1 polymer ?
#
loop_
_entity_poly.entity_id
_entity_poly.type
_entity_poly.pdbx_seq_one_letter_code
_entity_poly.pdbx_strand_id
1 'polypeptide(L)'
;MSNLEDDIARLVSDYLIKQFRSGRGRFDHTKQAAELIRMISTKHISGIFSQDENRHSSSYQTHRERLGYEEKLEILIKNHSENSIEWADRQKKSVFEKAVSDFLERIGKEFETTTSAREAWQSKERIAELEAQIEFGKPAAQVTFWDRLNTRINLPYMIILCLSVVLIGGLTIIGLNASMTVNVEFNVGEILGALLVGTGVAAAGVSYATRDRIKPPQDREQ
;
A
#
# COMPACT_ATOMS: atom_id res chain seq x y z
N MET A 1 -39.79 0.07 5.88
CA MET A 1 -40.15 -0.72 4.69
C MET A 1 -39.27 -0.20 3.56
N SER A 2 -38.39 -1.03 2.98
CA SER A 2 -37.60 -0.59 1.82
C SER A 2 -38.56 -0.34 0.65
N ASN A 3 -38.28 0.70 -0.12
CA ASN A 3 -39.05 1.00 -1.32
C ASN A 3 -38.57 0.03 -2.42
N LEU A 4 -39.48 -0.74 -3.02
CA LEU A 4 -39.16 -1.72 -4.06
C LEU A 4 -38.38 -1.09 -5.21
N GLU A 5 -38.72 0.16 -5.56
CA GLU A 5 -38.00 0.94 -6.57
C GLU A 5 -36.52 1.15 -6.23
N ASP A 6 -36.21 1.42 -4.96
CA ASP A 6 -34.86 1.69 -4.50
C ASP A 6 -34.03 0.42 -4.55
N ASP A 7 -34.62 -0.70 -4.16
CA ASP A 7 -33.97 -2.01 -4.18
C ASP A 7 -33.71 -2.47 -5.62
N ILE A 8 -34.66 -2.25 -6.53
CA ILE A 8 -34.46 -2.54 -7.97
C ILE A 8 -33.42 -1.60 -8.57
N ALA A 9 -33.48 -0.30 -8.29
CA ALA A 9 -32.50 0.67 -8.79
C ALA A 9 -31.08 0.32 -8.35
N ARG A 10 -30.92 -0.06 -7.09
CA ARG A 10 -29.66 -0.54 -6.53
C ARG A 10 -29.17 -1.81 -7.21
N LEU A 11 -30.07 -2.77 -7.45
CA LEU A 11 -29.74 -4.03 -8.12
C LEU A 11 -29.27 -3.80 -9.57
N VAL A 12 -29.93 -2.90 -10.30
CA VAL A 12 -29.54 -2.50 -11.66
C VAL A 12 -28.19 -1.79 -11.66
N SER A 13 -27.96 -0.85 -10.75
CA SER A 13 -26.67 -0.17 -10.59
C SER A 13 -25.54 -1.17 -10.32
N ASP A 14 -25.75 -2.11 -9.38
CA ASP A 14 -24.79 -3.17 -9.06
C ASP A 14 -24.47 -4.05 -10.28
N TYR A 15 -25.48 -4.39 -11.07
CA TYR A 15 -25.30 -5.17 -12.29
C TYR A 15 -24.45 -4.42 -13.33
N LEU A 16 -24.77 -3.15 -13.58
CA LEU A 16 -24.04 -2.32 -14.55
C LEU A 16 -22.57 -2.14 -14.16
N ILE A 17 -22.27 -2.08 -12.86
CA ILE A 17 -20.89 -2.00 -12.36
C ILE A 17 -20.18 -3.34 -12.55
N LYS A 18 -20.76 -4.44 -12.05
CA LYS A 18 -20.06 -5.73 -11.98
C LYS A 18 -19.90 -6.38 -13.36
N GLN A 19 -20.94 -6.33 -14.18
CA GLN A 19 -20.96 -7.05 -15.46
C GLN A 19 -20.02 -6.44 -16.51
N PHE A 20 -19.90 -5.11 -16.51
CA PHE A 20 -19.18 -4.38 -17.55
C PHE A 20 -17.80 -3.89 -17.13
N ARG A 21 -17.41 -4.18 -15.88
CA ARG A 21 -16.06 -3.90 -15.39
C ARG A 21 -15.12 -5.05 -15.77
N SER A 22 -14.15 -4.75 -16.62
CA SER A 22 -13.06 -5.67 -16.91
C SER A 22 -12.19 -5.91 -15.67
N GLY A 23 -11.45 -7.03 -15.64
CA GLY A 23 -10.48 -7.31 -14.57
C GLY A 23 -9.36 -6.27 -14.41
N ARG A 24 -9.21 -5.34 -15.36
CA ARG A 24 -8.31 -4.17 -15.28
C ARG A 24 -9.01 -2.89 -14.81
N GLY A 25 -10.25 -2.97 -14.34
CA GLY A 25 -11.03 -1.84 -13.87
C GLY A 25 -11.58 -0.93 -14.96
N ARG A 26 -11.41 -1.26 -16.25
CA ARG A 26 -12.01 -0.49 -17.36
C ARG A 26 -13.43 -0.94 -17.64
N PHE A 27 -14.31 0.01 -17.94
CA PHE A 27 -15.68 -0.25 -18.35
C PHE A 27 -15.80 -0.41 -19.86
N ASP A 28 -16.55 -1.42 -20.30
CA ASP A 28 -17.00 -1.53 -21.69
C ASP A 28 -18.27 -0.68 -21.87
N HIS A 29 -18.09 0.62 -22.09
CA HIS A 29 -19.19 1.61 -22.17
C HIS A 29 -20.18 1.27 -23.28
N THR A 30 -19.72 0.72 -24.40
CA THR A 30 -20.57 0.37 -25.54
C THR A 30 -21.52 -0.77 -25.17
N LYS A 31 -21.00 -1.83 -24.54
CA LYS A 31 -21.85 -2.94 -24.08
C LYS A 31 -22.75 -2.53 -22.92
N GLN A 32 -22.26 -1.71 -22.00
CA GLN A 32 -23.04 -1.19 -20.88
C GLN A 32 -24.24 -0.36 -21.36
N ALA A 33 -24.02 0.56 -22.32
CA ALA A 33 -25.08 1.35 -22.91
C ALA A 33 -26.08 0.49 -23.69
N ALA A 34 -25.59 -0.48 -24.49
CA ALA A 34 -26.46 -1.40 -25.22
C ALA A 34 -27.33 -2.27 -24.29
N GLU A 35 -26.81 -2.63 -23.12
CA GLU A 35 -27.56 -3.39 -22.13
C GLU A 35 -28.56 -2.52 -21.38
N LEU A 36 -28.18 -1.29 -21.00
CA LEU A 36 -29.10 -0.33 -20.39
C LEU A 36 -30.28 -0.01 -21.32
N ILE A 37 -30.03 0.21 -22.61
CA ILE A 37 -31.09 0.42 -23.61
C ILE A 37 -32.01 -0.79 -23.68
N ARG A 38 -31.46 -2.02 -23.66
CA ARG A 38 -32.25 -3.25 -23.63
C ARG A 38 -33.15 -3.29 -22.40
N MET A 39 -32.60 -3.04 -21.21
CA MET A 39 -33.34 -3.02 -19.94
C MET A 39 -34.48 -2.00 -19.94
N ILE A 40 -34.22 -0.79 -20.44
CA ILE A 40 -35.24 0.26 -20.57
C ILE A 40 -36.34 -0.15 -21.56
N SER A 41 -35.97 -0.87 -22.61
CA SER A 41 -36.89 -1.36 -23.65
C SER A 41 -37.77 -2.52 -23.18
N THR A 42 -37.38 -3.24 -22.12
CA THR A 42 -38.19 -4.33 -21.57
C THR A 42 -39.53 -3.80 -21.05
N LYS A 43 -40.62 -4.49 -21.39
CA LYS A 43 -41.99 -4.09 -21.02
C LYS A 43 -42.23 -4.10 -19.50
N HIS A 44 -41.76 -5.14 -18.82
CA HIS A 44 -41.97 -5.37 -17.39
C HIS A 44 -40.64 -5.39 -16.64
N ILE A 45 -40.65 -4.87 -15.42
CA ILE A 45 -39.46 -4.77 -14.58
C ILE A 45 -38.91 -6.14 -14.23
N SER A 46 -39.78 -7.15 -14.09
CA SER A 46 -39.42 -8.55 -13.87
C SER A 46 -38.50 -9.13 -14.96
N GLY A 47 -38.59 -8.63 -16.19
CA GLY A 47 -37.79 -9.10 -17.32
C GLY A 47 -36.54 -8.26 -17.59
N ILE A 48 -36.16 -7.30 -16.74
CA ILE A 48 -35.03 -6.41 -17.07
C ILE A 48 -33.72 -7.18 -17.19
N PHE A 49 -33.56 -8.32 -16.52
CA PHE A 49 -32.40 -9.18 -16.69
C PHE A 49 -32.63 -10.33 -17.68
N SER A 50 -33.82 -10.53 -18.24
CA SER A 50 -34.10 -11.68 -19.10
C SER A 50 -33.36 -11.62 -20.43
N GLN A 51 -32.86 -12.78 -20.88
CA GLN A 51 -32.08 -12.88 -22.11
C GLN A 51 -32.95 -12.59 -23.34
N ASP A 52 -32.46 -11.71 -24.21
CA ASP A 52 -33.00 -11.57 -25.56
C ASP A 52 -32.45 -12.75 -26.37
N GLU A 53 -33.32 -13.70 -26.75
CA GLU A 53 -32.96 -14.97 -27.39
C GLU A 53 -32.08 -14.78 -28.65
N ASN A 54 -32.11 -13.57 -29.24
CA ASN A 54 -31.40 -13.22 -30.46
C ASN A 54 -29.92 -12.82 -30.27
N ARG A 55 -29.36 -12.75 -29.05
CA ARG A 55 -27.94 -12.37 -28.82
C ARG A 55 -27.06 -13.59 -28.53
N HIS A 56 -26.54 -14.22 -29.58
CA HIS A 56 -25.70 -15.43 -29.55
C HIS A 56 -24.22 -15.22 -29.13
N SER A 57 -23.90 -14.23 -28.29
CA SER A 57 -22.49 -13.91 -27.99
C SER A 57 -22.24 -13.39 -26.56
N SER A 58 -22.77 -14.07 -25.55
CA SER A 58 -22.27 -13.90 -24.18
C SER A 58 -21.42 -15.10 -23.79
N SER A 59 -20.23 -14.86 -23.23
CA SER A 59 -19.44 -15.93 -22.63
C SER A 59 -20.23 -16.63 -21.51
N TYR A 60 -19.94 -17.90 -21.24
CA TYR A 60 -20.64 -18.70 -20.22
C TYR A 60 -20.64 -18.03 -18.83
N GLN A 61 -19.58 -17.30 -18.51
CA GLN A 61 -19.45 -16.57 -17.24
C GLN A 61 -20.39 -15.36 -17.16
N THR A 62 -20.54 -14.62 -18.26
CA THR A 62 -21.49 -13.50 -18.40
C THR A 62 -22.94 -13.97 -18.26
N HIS A 63 -23.26 -15.19 -18.71
CA HIS A 63 -24.59 -15.78 -18.58
C HIS A 63 -24.91 -16.20 -17.13
N ARG A 64 -23.97 -16.87 -16.45
CA ARG A 64 -24.16 -17.30 -15.05
C ARG A 64 -24.32 -16.14 -14.07
N GLU A 65 -23.54 -15.08 -14.23
CA GLU A 65 -23.64 -13.89 -13.38
C GLU A 65 -24.99 -13.20 -13.57
N ARG A 66 -25.47 -13.09 -14.80
CA ARG A 66 -26.78 -12.52 -15.14
C ARG A 66 -27.96 -13.29 -14.54
N LEU A 67 -27.95 -14.63 -14.60
CA LEU A 67 -28.96 -15.47 -13.95
C LEU A 67 -29.04 -15.19 -12.45
N GLY A 68 -27.90 -14.93 -11.80
CA GLY A 68 -27.88 -14.57 -10.39
C GLY A 68 -28.51 -13.20 -10.06
N TYR A 69 -28.61 -12.29 -11.04
CA TYR A 69 -29.34 -11.03 -10.88
C TYR A 69 -30.83 -11.17 -11.17
N GLU A 70 -31.18 -12.04 -12.12
CA GLU A 70 -32.57 -12.42 -12.39
C GLU A 70 -33.22 -13.07 -11.17
N GLU A 71 -32.56 -14.07 -10.56
CA GLU A 71 -33.04 -14.72 -9.34
C GLU A 71 -33.20 -13.71 -8.18
N LYS A 72 -32.26 -12.78 -8.01
CA LYS A 72 -32.37 -11.73 -6.98
C LYS A 72 -33.56 -10.82 -7.22
N LEU A 73 -33.81 -10.47 -8.47
CA LEU A 73 -34.95 -9.65 -8.84
C LEU A 73 -36.27 -10.39 -8.59
N GLU A 74 -36.35 -11.67 -8.96
CA GLU A 74 -37.52 -12.50 -8.67
C GLU A 74 -37.81 -12.61 -7.17
N ILE A 75 -36.78 -12.79 -6.35
CA ILE A 75 -36.91 -12.82 -4.88
C ILE A 75 -37.42 -11.47 -4.36
N LEU A 76 -36.87 -10.34 -4.85
CA LEU A 76 -37.33 -9.01 -4.47
C LEU A 76 -38.82 -8.82 -4.81
N ILE A 77 -39.20 -9.15 -6.04
CA ILE A 77 -40.58 -9.03 -6.52
C ILE A 77 -41.52 -9.92 -5.70
N LYS A 78 -41.15 -11.17 -5.43
CA LYS A 78 -41.97 -12.14 -4.69
C LYS A 78 -42.28 -11.70 -3.25
N ASN A 79 -41.40 -10.88 -2.65
CA ASN A 79 -41.58 -10.38 -1.29
C ASN A 79 -42.49 -9.14 -1.21
N HIS A 80 -42.94 -8.62 -2.35
CA HIS A 80 -43.79 -7.43 -2.44
C HIS A 80 -45.18 -7.75 -2.97
N SER A 81 -46.14 -6.87 -2.67
CA SER A 81 -47.51 -7.00 -3.17
C SER A 81 -47.59 -6.74 -4.67
N GLU A 82 -48.58 -7.33 -5.35
CA GLU A 82 -48.85 -7.12 -6.77
C GLU A 82 -49.02 -5.63 -7.12
N ASN A 83 -49.68 -4.86 -6.26
CA ASN A 83 -49.83 -3.41 -6.40
C ASN A 83 -48.47 -2.67 -6.42
N SER A 84 -47.50 -3.13 -5.62
CA SER A 84 -46.15 -2.54 -5.60
C SER A 84 -45.38 -2.85 -6.88
N ILE A 85 -45.59 -4.04 -7.44
CA ILE A 85 -44.94 -4.49 -8.69
C ILE A 85 -45.51 -3.70 -9.88
N GLU A 86 -46.83 -3.59 -9.98
CA GLU A 86 -47.47 -2.76 -11.01
C GLU A 86 -47.08 -1.29 -10.91
N TRP A 87 -46.87 -0.80 -9.68
CA TRP A 87 -46.41 0.55 -9.46
C TRP A 87 -44.96 0.74 -9.94
N ALA A 88 -44.07 -0.21 -9.64
CA ALA A 88 -42.70 -0.21 -10.16
C ALA A 88 -42.65 -0.31 -11.70
N ASP A 89 -43.54 -1.09 -12.32
CA ASP A 89 -43.69 -1.14 -13.78
C ASP A 89 -44.12 0.21 -14.36
N ARG A 90 -45.07 0.90 -13.71
CA ARG A 90 -45.52 2.25 -14.10
C ARG A 90 -44.43 3.30 -13.90
N GLN A 91 -43.64 3.18 -12.84
CA GLN A 91 -42.55 4.10 -12.49
C GLN A 91 -41.18 3.65 -13.01
N LYS A 92 -41.14 2.70 -13.96
CA LYS A 92 -39.90 2.14 -14.51
C LYS A 92 -38.88 3.21 -14.91
N LYS A 93 -39.33 4.32 -15.51
CA LYS A 93 -38.47 5.45 -15.88
C LYS A 93 -37.75 6.04 -14.66
N SER A 94 -38.48 6.30 -13.58
CA SER A 94 -37.94 6.81 -12.31
C SER A 94 -36.93 5.83 -11.70
N VAL A 95 -37.24 4.52 -11.73
CA VAL A 95 -36.33 3.47 -11.25
C VAL A 95 -35.01 3.47 -12.01
N PHE A 96 -35.05 3.58 -13.34
CA PHE A 96 -33.82 3.64 -14.14
C PHE A 96 -33.06 4.96 -13.98
N GLU A 97 -33.76 6.09 -13.85
CA GLU A 97 -33.10 7.37 -13.54
C GLU A 97 -32.34 7.29 -12.21
N LYS A 98 -32.95 6.70 -11.18
CA LYS A 98 -32.30 6.45 -9.89
C LYS A 98 -31.14 5.47 -10.02
N ALA A 99 -31.31 4.37 -10.75
CA ALA A 99 -30.24 3.39 -10.97
C ALA A 99 -29.01 4.01 -11.67
N VAL A 100 -29.24 4.85 -12.67
CA VAL A 100 -28.18 5.56 -13.40
C VAL A 100 -27.52 6.62 -12.51
N SER A 101 -28.30 7.36 -11.72
CA SER A 101 -27.76 8.31 -10.75
C SER A 101 -26.86 7.62 -9.72
N ASP A 102 -27.34 6.54 -9.11
CA ASP A 102 -26.58 5.74 -8.15
C ASP A 102 -25.31 5.14 -8.78
N PHE A 103 -25.42 4.69 -10.03
CA PHE A 103 -24.27 4.21 -10.80
C PHE A 103 -23.22 5.32 -10.97
N LEU A 104 -23.61 6.49 -11.47
CA LEU A 104 -22.71 7.61 -11.72
C LEU A 104 -22.07 8.13 -10.43
N GLU A 105 -22.83 8.22 -9.34
CA GLU A 105 -22.31 8.65 -8.03
C GLU A 105 -21.24 7.68 -7.52
N ARG A 106 -21.49 6.36 -7.62
CA ARG A 106 -20.53 5.34 -7.18
C ARG A 106 -19.26 5.36 -8.00
N ILE A 107 -19.39 5.47 -9.32
CA ILE A 107 -18.22 5.59 -10.21
C ILE A 107 -17.46 6.89 -9.95
N GLY A 108 -18.17 8.00 -9.69
CA GLY A 108 -17.56 9.28 -9.32
C GLY A 108 -16.73 9.18 -8.04
N LYS A 109 -17.29 8.59 -6.97
CA LYS A 109 -16.57 8.35 -5.71
C LYS A 109 -15.36 7.42 -5.89
N GLU A 110 -15.49 6.36 -6.69
CA GLU A 110 -14.34 5.51 -7.03
C GLU A 110 -13.26 6.29 -7.78
N PHE A 111 -13.65 7.17 -8.71
CA PHE A 111 -12.69 8.00 -9.43
C PHE A 111 -11.96 8.97 -8.50
N GLU A 112 -12.69 9.72 -7.66
CA GLU A 112 -12.11 10.65 -6.67
C GLU A 112 -11.17 9.97 -5.68
N THR A 113 -11.52 8.77 -5.21
CA THR A 113 -10.64 7.99 -4.32
C THR A 113 -9.39 7.50 -5.03
N THR A 114 -9.49 7.11 -6.32
CA THR A 114 -8.29 6.73 -7.10
C THR A 114 -7.40 7.91 -7.46
N THR A 115 -7.98 9.08 -7.78
CA THR A 115 -7.20 10.29 -8.08
C THR A 115 -6.51 10.83 -6.84
N SER A 116 -7.22 10.94 -5.72
CA SER A 116 -6.63 11.37 -4.45
C SER A 116 -5.56 10.40 -3.94
N ALA A 117 -5.75 9.08 -4.11
CA ALA A 117 -4.70 8.10 -3.82
C ALA A 117 -3.48 8.32 -4.73
N ARG A 118 -3.68 8.55 -6.03
CA ARG A 118 -2.58 8.82 -6.97
C ARG A 118 -1.82 10.09 -6.61
N GLU A 119 -2.51 11.16 -6.24
CA GLU A 119 -1.91 12.41 -5.76
C GLU A 119 -1.14 12.21 -4.46
N ALA A 120 -1.68 11.44 -3.52
CA ALA A 120 -0.99 11.08 -2.27
C ALA A 120 0.26 10.21 -2.52
N TRP A 121 0.23 9.33 -3.52
CA TRP A 121 1.40 8.55 -3.92
C TRP A 121 2.47 9.44 -4.56
N GLN A 122 2.08 10.35 -5.45
CA GLN A 122 3.01 11.31 -6.07
C GLN A 122 3.62 12.26 -5.04
N SER A 123 2.86 12.71 -4.04
CA SER A 123 3.40 13.55 -2.97
C SER A 123 4.38 12.79 -2.09
N LYS A 124 4.10 11.51 -1.76
CA LYS A 124 5.05 10.65 -1.06
C LYS A 124 6.34 10.43 -1.84
N GLU A 125 6.24 10.22 -3.15
CA GLU A 125 7.42 10.05 -4.01
C GLU A 125 8.28 11.32 -4.03
N ARG A 126 7.64 12.51 -4.14
CA ARG A 126 8.34 13.79 -4.02
C ARG A 126 8.97 14.01 -2.65
N ILE A 127 8.29 13.62 -1.57
CA ILE A 127 8.84 13.72 -0.21
C ILE A 127 10.07 12.81 -0.09
N ALA A 128 9.99 11.56 -0.53
CA ALA A 128 11.11 10.64 -0.52
C ALA A 128 12.28 11.14 -1.40
N GLU A 129 11.98 11.80 -2.52
CA GLU A 129 12.99 12.43 -3.38
C GLU A 129 13.69 13.60 -2.68
N LEU A 130 12.93 14.48 -2.01
CA LEU A 130 13.46 15.61 -1.24
C LEU A 130 14.25 15.16 0.00
N GLU A 131 13.76 14.15 0.73
CA GLU A 131 14.47 13.56 1.86
C GLU A 131 15.83 13.01 1.42
N ALA A 132 15.88 12.29 0.29
CA ALA A 132 17.13 11.78 -0.27
C ALA A 132 18.07 12.91 -0.71
N GLN A 133 17.54 13.99 -1.30
CA GLN A 133 18.34 15.17 -1.67
C GLN A 133 18.91 15.88 -0.43
N ILE A 134 18.17 15.96 0.68
CA ILE A 134 18.64 16.57 1.92
C ILE A 134 19.68 15.68 2.63
N GLU A 135 19.45 14.37 2.69
CA GLU A 135 20.32 13.42 3.43
C GLU A 135 21.61 13.09 2.64
N PHE A 136 21.57 13.08 1.31
CA PHE A 136 22.68 12.61 0.46
C PHE A 136 23.17 13.62 -0.59
N GLY A 137 22.51 14.77 -0.76
CA GLY A 137 22.85 15.75 -1.80
C GLY A 137 22.61 15.27 -3.24
N LYS A 138 21.89 14.17 -3.42
CA LYS A 138 21.65 13.50 -4.72
C LYS A 138 20.17 13.12 -4.87
N PRO A 139 19.63 13.03 -6.10
CA PRO A 139 18.26 12.56 -6.32
C PRO A 139 18.08 11.11 -5.84
N ALA A 140 16.90 10.78 -5.26
CA ALA A 140 16.62 9.47 -4.67
C ALA A 140 16.91 8.28 -5.58
N ALA A 141 16.70 8.43 -6.89
CA ALA A 141 16.96 7.39 -7.89
C ALA A 141 18.45 7.01 -8.03
N GLN A 142 19.38 7.85 -7.55
CA GLN A 142 20.83 7.64 -7.64
C GLN A 142 21.47 7.30 -6.29
N VAL A 143 20.69 7.24 -5.20
CA VAL A 143 21.22 6.89 -3.88
C VAL A 143 21.53 5.41 -3.85
N THR A 144 22.82 5.07 -3.77
CA THR A 144 23.27 3.68 -3.70
C THR A 144 23.20 3.14 -2.27
N PHE A 145 23.19 1.82 -2.12
CA PHE A 145 23.28 1.16 -0.81
C PHE A 145 24.49 1.65 0.01
N TRP A 146 25.63 1.89 -0.65
CA TRP A 146 26.85 2.38 -0.02
C TRP A 146 26.73 3.81 0.49
N ASP A 147 26.01 4.70 -0.21
CA ASP A 147 25.73 6.06 0.27
C ASP A 147 24.93 5.98 1.59
N ARG A 148 23.90 5.12 1.67
CA ARG A 148 23.08 4.91 2.88
C ARG A 148 23.84 4.28 4.04
N LEU A 149 24.78 3.38 3.73
CA LEU A 149 25.62 2.74 4.75
C LEU A 149 26.61 3.74 5.36
N ASN A 150 27.16 4.65 4.53
CA ASN A 150 28.19 5.60 4.94
C ASN A 150 27.64 6.77 5.78
N THR A 151 26.38 7.16 5.61
CA THR A 151 25.76 8.22 6.43
C THR A 151 25.21 7.73 7.77
N ARG A 152 24.68 6.49 7.83
CA ARG A 152 24.03 5.97 9.04
C ARG A 152 24.99 5.31 10.01
N ILE A 153 26.08 4.75 9.50
CA ILE A 153 27.06 4.04 10.31
C ILE A 153 28.37 4.75 10.12
N ASN A 154 28.96 5.20 11.22
CA ASN A 154 30.24 5.87 11.20
C ASN A 154 31.27 4.83 10.75
N LEU A 155 31.55 4.81 9.44
CA LEU A 155 32.37 3.83 8.73
C LEU A 155 33.69 3.47 9.45
N PRO A 156 34.42 4.41 10.12
CA PRO A 156 35.56 4.04 10.96
C PRO A 156 35.22 3.07 12.11
N TYR A 157 34.04 3.16 12.73
CA TYR A 157 33.62 2.24 13.79
C TYR A 157 33.29 0.84 13.26
N MET A 158 32.73 0.71 12.05
CA MET A 158 32.53 -0.61 11.42
C MET A 158 33.86 -1.27 11.05
N ILE A 159 34.83 -0.49 10.56
CA ILE A 159 36.19 -1.00 10.31
C ILE A 159 36.82 -1.51 11.61
N ILE A 160 36.70 -0.74 12.70
CA ILE A 160 37.21 -1.15 14.02
C ILE A 160 36.49 -2.41 14.55
N LEU A 161 35.17 -2.53 14.34
CA LEU A 161 34.39 -3.68 14.78
C LEU A 161 34.71 -4.94 13.95
N CYS A 162 34.88 -4.82 12.63
CA CYS A 162 35.35 -5.93 11.82
C CYS A 162 36.78 -6.34 12.20
N LEU A 163 37.68 -5.39 12.44
CA LEU A 163 39.03 -5.67 12.92
C LEU A 163 39.02 -6.38 14.27
N SER A 164 38.19 -5.96 15.22
CA SER A 164 38.11 -6.61 16.53
C SER A 164 37.58 -8.04 16.43
N VAL A 165 36.58 -8.30 15.60
CA VAL A 165 36.07 -9.66 15.35
C VAL A 165 37.12 -10.55 14.70
N VAL A 166 37.87 -10.05 13.71
CA VAL A 166 38.96 -10.81 13.08
C VAL A 166 40.10 -11.08 14.07
N LEU A 167 40.42 -10.13 14.94
CA LEU A 167 41.48 -10.27 15.93
C LEU A 167 41.09 -11.27 17.04
N ILE A 168 39.85 -11.21 17.53
CA ILE A 168 39.30 -12.18 18.48
C ILE A 168 39.22 -13.58 17.84
N GLY A 169 38.73 -13.67 16.60
CA GLY A 169 38.64 -14.92 15.83
C GLY A 169 40.02 -15.54 15.56
N GLY A 170 41.00 -14.72 15.19
CA GLY A 170 42.39 -15.14 14.99
C GLY A 170 43.03 -15.64 16.29
N LEU A 171 42.84 -14.92 17.40
CA LEU A 171 43.32 -15.34 18.72
C LEU A 171 42.67 -16.64 19.21
N THR A 172 41.37 -16.83 18.94
CA THR A 172 40.67 -18.07 19.32
C THR A 172 41.12 -19.26 18.46
N ILE A 173 41.33 -19.08 17.16
CA ILE A 173 41.82 -20.15 16.28
C ILE A 173 43.27 -20.52 16.61
N ILE A 174 44.14 -19.52 16.85
CA ILE A 174 45.53 -19.76 17.26
C ILE A 174 45.58 -20.40 18.65
N GLY A 175 44.74 -19.95 19.58
CA GLY A 175 44.64 -20.51 20.93
C GLY A 175 44.08 -21.93 20.99
N LEU A 176 43.18 -22.31 20.07
CA LEU A 176 42.63 -23.66 19.97
C LEU A 176 43.59 -24.67 19.29
N ASN A 177 44.47 -24.21 18.39
CA ASN A 177 45.43 -25.07 17.69
C ASN A 177 46.82 -25.13 18.34
N ALA A 178 47.12 -24.25 19.30
CA ALA A 178 48.36 -24.33 20.06
C ALA A 178 48.23 -25.33 21.21
N SER A 179 48.69 -26.57 21.02
CA SER A 179 49.06 -27.44 22.14
C SER A 179 50.35 -26.92 22.77
N MET A 180 50.25 -25.75 23.41
CA MET A 180 51.32 -25.18 24.22
C MET A 180 50.82 -25.17 25.65
N THR A 181 51.25 -26.17 26.41
CA THR A 181 51.39 -26.03 27.87
C THR A 181 52.49 -25.01 28.15
N VAL A 182 52.21 -23.74 27.87
CA VAL A 182 52.90 -22.65 28.56
C VAL A 182 52.05 -22.39 29.78
N ASN A 183 52.59 -22.77 30.93
CA ASN A 183 52.03 -22.40 32.22
C ASN A 183 52.22 -20.88 32.36
N VAL A 184 51.37 -20.11 31.69
CA VAL A 184 51.29 -18.67 31.90
C VAL A 184 50.47 -18.52 33.17
N GLU A 185 51.15 -18.28 34.29
CA GLU A 185 50.50 -17.71 35.47
C GLU A 185 49.96 -16.34 35.07
N PHE A 186 48.72 -16.32 34.58
CA PHE A 186 48.00 -15.07 34.38
C PHE A 186 47.73 -14.48 35.75
N ASN A 187 48.63 -13.62 36.20
CA ASN A 187 48.41 -12.87 37.42
C ASN A 187 47.22 -11.94 37.15
N VAL A 188 46.07 -12.24 37.75
CA VAL A 188 44.80 -11.51 37.51
C VAL A 188 44.98 -9.99 37.67
N GLY A 189 45.96 -9.57 38.49
CA GLY A 189 46.38 -8.19 38.64
C GLY A 189 46.95 -7.51 37.39
N GLU A 190 47.64 -8.23 36.49
CA GLU A 190 48.18 -7.67 35.24
C GLU A 190 47.08 -7.44 34.21
N ILE A 191 46.13 -8.37 34.08
CA ILE A 191 44.97 -8.22 33.18
C ILE A 191 44.08 -7.07 33.66
N LEU A 192 43.80 -7.02 34.97
CA LEU A 192 43.05 -5.90 35.56
C LEU A 192 43.83 -4.59 35.42
N GLY A 193 45.15 -4.59 35.62
CA GLY A 193 46.01 -3.42 35.45
C GLY A 193 45.98 -2.90 34.02
N ALA A 194 46.14 -3.76 33.03
CA ALA A 194 46.10 -3.38 31.61
C ALA A 194 44.72 -2.83 31.20
N LEU A 195 43.65 -3.43 31.70
CA LEU A 195 42.28 -2.99 31.40
C LEU A 195 41.95 -1.64 32.07
N LEU A 196 42.45 -1.41 33.28
CA LEU A 196 42.29 -0.15 34.01
C LEU A 196 43.12 0.99 33.40
N VAL A 197 44.34 0.70 32.95
CA VAL A 197 45.17 1.66 32.21
C VAL A 197 44.54 1.97 30.84
N GLY A 198 44.09 0.95 30.11
CA GLY A 198 43.46 1.12 28.79
C GLY A 198 42.18 1.97 28.85
N THR A 199 41.32 1.73 29.85
CA THR A 199 40.11 2.55 30.07
C THR A 199 40.44 3.97 30.52
N GLY A 200 41.46 4.15 31.37
CA GLY A 200 41.92 5.48 31.79
C GLY A 200 42.45 6.34 30.64
N VAL A 201 43.26 5.76 29.75
CA VAL A 201 43.78 6.46 28.55
C VAL A 201 42.65 6.81 27.58
N ALA A 202 41.70 5.90 27.36
CA ALA A 202 40.54 6.16 26.52
C ALA A 202 39.66 7.30 27.07
N ALA A 203 39.39 7.31 28.38
CA ALA A 203 38.63 8.36 29.05
C ALA A 203 39.36 9.72 28.99
N ALA A 204 40.67 9.74 29.18
CA ALA A 204 41.48 10.94 29.03
C ALA A 204 41.43 11.50 27.60
N GLY A 205 41.53 10.63 26.58
CA GLY A 205 41.41 11.04 25.18
C GLY A 205 40.07 11.71 24.84
N VAL A 206 38.96 11.17 25.35
CA VAL A 206 37.63 11.77 25.17
C VAL A 206 37.50 13.11 25.90
N SER A 207 38.09 13.24 27.09
CA SER A 207 38.08 14.47 27.88
C SER A 207 38.88 15.60 27.21
N TYR A 208 40.06 15.30 26.66
CA TYR A 208 40.85 16.27 25.90
C TYR A 208 40.17 16.69 24.59
N ALA A 209 39.59 15.74 23.85
CA ALA A 209 38.90 16.03 22.59
C ALA A 209 37.62 16.87 22.76
N THR A 210 36.96 16.79 23.91
CA THR A 210 35.77 17.60 24.24
C THR A 210 36.14 18.99 24.75
N ARG A 211 37.31 19.16 25.39
CA ARG A 211 37.79 20.46 25.87
C ARG A 211 38.12 21.45 24.75
N ASP A 212 38.68 20.97 23.64
CA ASP A 212 39.06 21.84 22.50
C ASP A 212 37.88 22.24 21.59
N ARG A 213 36.70 21.62 21.75
CA ARG A 213 35.49 22.02 21.01
C ARG A 213 34.73 23.18 21.66
N ILE A 214 35.08 23.60 22.88
CA ILE A 214 34.42 24.68 23.61
C ILE A 214 35.36 25.89 23.65
N LYS A 215 35.65 26.47 22.48
CA LYS A 215 36.11 27.87 22.39
C LYS A 215 34.95 28.67 21.80
N PRO A 216 34.33 29.60 22.56
CA PRO A 216 33.35 30.51 21.97
C PRO A 216 34.05 31.40 20.93
N PRO A 217 33.33 31.86 19.87
CA PRO A 217 33.91 32.75 18.89
C PRO A 217 34.37 34.03 19.59
N GLN A 218 35.64 34.40 19.39
CA GLN A 218 36.14 35.72 19.77
C GLN A 218 35.39 36.76 18.92
N ASP A 219 34.63 37.59 19.61
CA ASP A 219 33.96 38.75 19.05
C ASP A 219 34.97 39.63 18.29
N ARG A 220 34.57 40.02 17.08
CA ARG A 220 35.18 41.11 16.34
C ARG A 220 34.78 42.41 17.03
N GLU A 221 35.70 43.06 17.73
CA GLU A 221 35.63 44.51 17.93
C GLU A 221 37.03 45.12 17.80
N GLN A 222 37.08 46.14 16.92
CA GLN A 222 38.14 47.11 16.59
C GLN A 222 39.16 46.72 15.52
#